data_AF-A0A0D6DQZ9-F1
#
_entry.id   AF-A0A0D6DQZ9-F1
#
_cell.length_a   1.000
_cell.length_b   1.000
_cell.length_c   1.000
_cell.angle_alpha   90.00
_cell.angle_beta   90.00
_cell.angle_gamma   90.00
#
_symmetry.space_group_name_H-M   'P 1'
#
loop_
_entity.id
_entity.type
_entity.pdbx_description
1 polymer ?
#
loop_
_entity_poly.entity_id
_entity_poly.type
_entity_poly.pdbx_seq_one_letter_code
_entity_poly.pdbx_strand_id
1 'polypeptide(L)'
;MESNNIWNKIFEGREVVIKQDKWNEEYEGLNISSGNFNFKSRLAKKTPKKPGYFVAIWKKDSLNKNIPFNEDDIDDYLVINILDDYNEGQFVFPVSILIEKGIVKADNSKGKMAFRVYPPWIKDLNKTATASQKWQTEHFYKMGEYKFNM
;
A
#
# COMPACT_ATOMS: atom_id res chain seq x y z
N MET A 1 -6.27 -15.41 2.95
CA MET A 1 -6.08 -14.02 2.48
C MET A 1 -5.49 -14.08 1.10
N GLU A 2 -6.06 -13.35 0.16
CA GLU A 2 -5.64 -13.33 -1.24
C GLU A 2 -4.18 -12.83 -1.36
N SER A 3 -3.81 -11.88 -0.52
CA SER A 3 -2.47 -11.29 -0.45
C SER A 3 -1.39 -12.30 -0.08
N ASN A 4 -1.69 -13.34 0.73
CA ASN A 4 -0.70 -14.39 1.01
C ASN A 4 -0.33 -15.15 -0.28
N ASN A 5 -1.32 -15.45 -1.11
CA ASN A 5 -1.09 -16.16 -2.37
C ASN A 5 -0.31 -15.27 -3.36
N ILE A 6 -0.62 -13.97 -3.42
CA ILE A 6 0.13 -12.99 -4.21
C ILE A 6 1.61 -13.04 -3.84
N TRP A 7 1.94 -12.92 -2.56
CA TRP A 7 3.33 -12.83 -2.12
C TRP A 7 4.09 -14.15 -2.24
N ASN A 8 3.45 -15.29 -1.92
CA ASN A 8 4.07 -16.60 -2.15
C ASN A 8 4.40 -16.84 -3.63
N LYS A 9 3.56 -16.35 -4.55
CA LYS A 9 3.82 -16.46 -6.00
C LYS A 9 4.92 -15.49 -6.46
N ILE A 10 4.90 -14.24 -6.01
CA ILE A 10 5.91 -13.23 -6.39
C ILE A 10 7.31 -13.64 -5.90
N PHE A 11 7.40 -14.22 -4.71
CA PHE A 11 8.65 -14.71 -4.12
C PHE A 11 8.84 -16.22 -4.29
N GLU A 12 8.19 -16.85 -5.28
CA GLU A 12 8.35 -18.27 -5.54
C GLU A 12 9.84 -18.61 -5.77
N GLY A 13 10.32 -19.65 -5.10
CA GLY A 13 11.74 -20.04 -5.11
C GLY A 13 12.65 -19.17 -4.23
N ARG A 14 12.10 -18.29 -3.39
CA ARG A 14 12.85 -17.47 -2.41
C ARG A 14 12.27 -17.63 -1.00
N GLU A 15 13.09 -17.35 0.00
CA GLU A 15 12.60 -17.24 1.37
C GLU A 15 11.79 -15.95 1.54
N VAL A 16 10.55 -16.07 2.01
CA VAL A 16 9.67 -14.96 2.33
C VAL A 16 9.00 -15.22 3.67
N VAL A 17 9.08 -14.23 4.56
CA VAL A 17 8.38 -14.23 5.84
C VAL A 17 7.20 -13.27 5.74
N ILE A 18 6.00 -13.78 6.01
CA ILE A 18 4.75 -13.02 5.97
C ILE A 18 4.16 -12.99 7.38
N LYS A 19 4.04 -11.79 7.95
CA LYS A 19 3.40 -11.58 9.27
C LYS A 19 2.17 -10.70 9.12
N GLN A 20 1.07 -11.08 9.75
CA GLN A 20 -0.14 -10.26 9.74
C GLN A 20 0.07 -8.96 10.53
N ASP A 21 -0.43 -7.86 9.98
CA ASP A 21 -0.65 -6.63 10.70
C ASP A 21 -2.08 -6.61 11.24
N LYS A 22 -2.19 -6.96 12.53
CA LYS A 22 -3.45 -7.10 13.27
C LYS A 22 -4.33 -5.85 13.26
N TRP A 23 -3.78 -4.67 13.01
CA TRP A 23 -4.57 -3.43 13.02
C TRP A 23 -5.26 -3.17 11.68
N ASN A 24 -4.76 -3.75 10.60
CA ASN A 24 -5.27 -3.52 9.25
C ASN A 24 -5.70 -4.82 8.56
N GLU A 25 -6.10 -5.84 9.33
CA GLU A 25 -6.55 -7.16 8.81
C GLU A 25 -7.68 -7.03 7.78
N GLU A 26 -8.57 -6.05 7.96
CA GLU A 26 -9.67 -5.80 7.03
C GLU A 26 -9.18 -5.47 5.61
N TYR A 27 -7.96 -4.96 5.48
CA TYR A 27 -7.28 -4.63 4.22
C TYR A 27 -6.09 -5.57 3.97
N GLU A 28 -6.18 -6.80 4.50
CA GLU A 28 -5.13 -7.82 4.43
C GLU A 28 -3.75 -7.23 4.76
N GLY A 29 -3.67 -6.50 5.87
CA GLY A 29 -2.44 -5.92 6.35
C GLY A 29 -1.38 -6.98 6.61
N LEU A 30 -0.25 -6.86 5.91
CA LEU A 30 0.90 -7.75 6.04
C LEU A 30 2.19 -6.95 6.22
N ASN A 31 3.14 -7.52 6.96
CA ASN A 31 4.55 -7.17 6.96
C ASN A 31 5.29 -8.31 6.25
N ILE A 32 6.06 -7.96 5.23
CA ILE A 32 6.77 -8.90 4.37
C ILE A 32 8.26 -8.67 4.52
N SER A 33 9.00 -9.74 4.73
CA SER A 33 10.46 -9.73 4.74
C SER A 33 10.99 -10.79 3.77
N SER A 34 11.91 -10.42 2.87
CA SER A 34 12.59 -11.35 1.97
C SER A 34 13.99 -10.82 1.64
N GLY A 35 15.03 -11.57 1.99
CA GLY A 35 16.41 -11.08 1.90
C GLY A 35 16.59 -9.80 2.73
N ASN A 36 17.05 -8.73 2.09
CA ASN A 36 17.25 -7.42 2.72
C ASN A 36 16.04 -6.49 2.66
N PHE A 37 14.94 -6.92 2.03
CA PHE A 37 13.74 -6.09 1.87
C PHE A 37 12.76 -6.32 3.01
N ASN A 38 12.30 -5.22 3.60
CA ASN A 38 11.20 -5.19 4.56
C ASN A 38 10.16 -4.18 4.08
N PHE A 39 8.91 -4.60 4.00
CA PHE A 39 7.85 -3.70 3.54
C PHE A 39 6.48 -4.08 4.08
N LYS A 40 5.57 -3.11 4.06
CA LYS A 40 4.16 -3.34 4.36
C LYS A 40 3.35 -3.58 3.10
N SER A 41 2.42 -4.53 3.14
CA SER A 41 1.46 -4.78 2.07
C SER A 41 0.02 -4.58 2.54
N ARG A 42 -0.86 -4.15 1.63
CA ARG A 42 -2.31 -4.06 1.81
C ARG A 42 -3.05 -4.52 0.55
N LEU A 43 -4.28 -4.98 0.73
CA LEU A 43 -5.28 -5.15 -0.34
C LEU A 43 -6.29 -3.99 -0.26
N ALA A 44 -6.27 -3.12 -1.27
CA ALA A 44 -7.20 -1.99 -1.32
C ALA A 44 -8.60 -2.44 -1.78
N LYS A 45 -9.63 -1.74 -1.29
CA LYS A 45 -11.02 -2.09 -1.55
C LYS A 45 -11.69 -1.07 -2.45
N LYS A 46 -12.42 -1.55 -3.46
CA LYS A 46 -13.34 -0.72 -4.23
C LYS A 46 -14.49 -0.27 -3.34
N THR A 47 -14.94 0.97 -3.51
CA THR A 47 -16.08 1.50 -2.75
C THR A 47 -17.19 1.93 -3.70
N PRO A 48 -18.48 1.67 -3.42
CA PRO A 48 -19.56 1.92 -4.39
C PRO A 48 -19.72 3.38 -4.83
N LYS A 49 -19.45 4.34 -3.94
CA LYS A 49 -19.81 5.76 -4.15
C LYS A 49 -18.66 6.66 -4.60
N LYS A 50 -17.42 6.18 -4.57
CA LYS A 50 -16.24 7.01 -4.81
C LYS A 50 -15.27 6.26 -5.71
N PRO A 51 -14.74 6.91 -6.76
CA PRO A 51 -13.75 6.29 -7.65
C PRO A 51 -12.47 5.95 -6.89
N GLY A 52 -11.68 5.04 -7.48
CA GLY A 52 -10.47 4.50 -6.88
C GLY A 52 -10.74 3.50 -5.74
N TYR A 53 -9.66 3.03 -5.14
CA TYR A 53 -9.67 1.99 -4.12
C TYR A 53 -9.21 2.58 -2.80
N PHE A 54 -9.95 2.29 -1.73
CA PHE A 54 -9.67 2.77 -0.40
C PHE A 54 -8.77 1.79 0.35
N VAL A 55 -7.83 2.31 1.12
CA VAL A 55 -6.93 1.50 1.96
C VAL A 55 -6.64 2.17 3.28
N ALA A 56 -6.59 1.37 4.35
CA ALA A 56 -6.22 1.79 5.70
C ALA A 56 -4.75 1.48 6.00
N ILE A 57 -4.08 2.44 6.67
CA ILE A 57 -2.66 2.45 6.99
C ILE A 57 -2.40 3.12 8.35
N TRP A 58 -2.75 2.43 9.43
CA TRP A 58 -2.62 2.99 10.78
C TRP A 58 -2.12 1.96 11.79
N LYS A 59 -1.58 2.45 12.91
CA LYS A 59 -1.22 1.65 14.08
C LYS A 59 -1.90 2.14 15.35
N LYS A 60 -1.80 1.36 16.42
CA LYS A 60 -2.08 1.85 17.78
C LYS A 60 -0.80 2.34 18.45
N ASP A 61 -0.89 3.48 19.12
CA ASP A 61 0.15 3.95 20.03
C ASP A 61 0.10 3.20 21.38
N SER A 62 1.02 3.54 22.29
CA SER A 62 1.08 2.97 23.65
C SER A 62 -0.16 3.28 24.50
N LEU A 63 -0.97 4.27 24.10
CA LEU A 63 -2.23 4.64 24.73
C LEU A 63 -3.45 4.05 24.01
N ASN A 64 -3.22 3.06 23.14
CA ASN A 64 -4.25 2.34 22.39
C ASN A 64 -5.04 3.24 21.40
N LYS A 65 -4.53 4.41 21.03
CA LYS A 65 -5.14 5.32 20.06
C LYS A 65 -4.65 5.02 18.64
N ASN A 66 -5.57 5.13 17.68
CA ASN A 66 -5.22 4.98 16.27
C ASN A 66 -4.42 6.19 15.80
N ILE A 67 -3.24 5.93 15.25
CA ILE A 67 -2.33 6.95 14.71
C ILE A 67 -1.85 6.53 13.32
N PRO A 68 -1.51 7.49 12.44
CA PRO A 68 -0.82 7.19 11.19
C PRO A 68 0.51 6.49 11.43
N PHE A 69 0.95 5.72 10.43
CA PHE A 69 2.32 5.23 10.41
C PHE A 69 3.34 6.38 10.32
N ASN A 70 4.53 6.16 10.90
CA ASN A 70 5.73 6.95 10.66
C ASN A 70 6.67 6.22 9.68
N GLU A 71 7.83 6.83 9.39
CA GLU A 71 8.85 6.25 8.50
C GLU A 71 9.29 4.85 8.97
N ASP A 72 9.65 4.73 10.25
CA ASP A 72 10.10 3.47 10.86
C ASP A 72 9.07 2.34 10.80
N ASP A 73 7.78 2.65 10.64
CA ASP A 73 6.76 1.62 10.51
C ASP A 73 6.78 0.98 9.13
N ILE A 74 7.04 1.73 8.06
CA ILE A 74 6.87 1.25 6.68
C ILE A 74 8.07 0.41 6.22
N ASP A 75 9.25 0.67 6.81
CA ASP A 75 10.54 0.20 6.30
C ASP A 75 10.79 0.75 4.88
N ASP A 76 10.96 -0.11 3.88
CA ASP A 76 11.36 0.32 2.54
C ASP A 76 10.17 0.82 1.69
N TYR A 77 9.06 0.07 1.72
CA TYR A 77 7.92 0.28 0.82
C TYR A 77 6.57 0.07 1.51
N LEU A 78 5.56 0.77 0.99
CA LEU A 78 4.17 0.38 1.14
C LEU A 78 3.64 -0.13 -0.20
N VAL A 79 3.32 -1.41 -0.27
CA VAL A 79 2.72 -2.04 -1.44
C VAL A 79 1.20 -2.12 -1.28
N ILE A 80 0.47 -1.59 -2.25
CA ILE A 80 -0.99 -1.64 -2.30
C ILE A 80 -1.42 -2.51 -3.48
N ASN A 81 -1.93 -3.70 -3.18
CA ASN A 81 -2.50 -4.61 -4.16
C ASN A 81 -3.94 -4.19 -4.50
N ILE A 82 -4.33 -4.39 -5.75
CA ILE A 82 -5.70 -4.28 -6.23
C ILE A 82 -6.05 -5.58 -6.94
N LEU A 83 -7.16 -6.19 -6.52
CA LEU A 83 -7.83 -7.31 -7.18
C LEU A 83 -9.29 -6.91 -7.39
N ASP A 84 -9.70 -6.70 -8.63
CA ASP A 84 -11.05 -6.23 -9.01
C ASP A 84 -11.45 -6.85 -10.36
N ASP A 85 -11.86 -8.11 -10.31
CA ASP A 85 -12.18 -8.96 -11.45
C ASP A 85 -11.03 -9.02 -12.47
N TYR A 86 -11.20 -8.39 -13.64
CA TYR A 86 -10.21 -8.33 -14.71
C TYR A 86 -9.16 -7.22 -14.50
N ASN A 87 -9.30 -6.39 -13.47
CA ASN A 87 -8.37 -5.32 -13.14
C ASN A 87 -7.53 -5.71 -11.93
N GLU A 88 -6.25 -5.99 -12.16
CA GLU A 88 -5.30 -6.28 -11.09
C GLU A 88 -4.01 -5.49 -11.27
N GLY A 89 -3.37 -5.19 -10.15
CA GLY A 89 -2.06 -4.55 -10.14
C GLY A 89 -1.60 -4.12 -8.76
N GLN A 90 -0.45 -3.47 -8.75
CA GLN A 90 0.24 -3.09 -7.52
C GLN A 90 0.74 -1.66 -7.61
N PHE A 91 0.49 -0.90 -6.56
CA PHE A 91 1.29 0.29 -6.31
C PHE A 91 2.43 -0.07 -5.38
N VAL A 92 3.65 0.30 -5.75
CA VAL A 92 4.85 0.10 -4.92
C VAL A 92 5.41 1.47 -4.57
N PHE A 93 5.00 2.00 -3.41
CA PHE A 93 5.39 3.34 -2.98
C PHE A 93 6.64 3.28 -2.09
N PRO A 94 7.76 3.90 -2.48
CA PRO A 94 8.88 4.13 -1.55
C PRO A 94 8.42 5.00 -0.38
N VAL A 95 8.95 4.75 0.82
CA VAL A 95 8.59 5.54 2.02
C VAL A 95 8.82 7.04 1.84
N SER A 96 9.86 7.43 1.10
CA SER A 96 10.18 8.83 0.78
C SER A 96 9.04 9.54 0.05
N ILE A 97 8.40 8.88 -0.92
CA ILE A 97 7.24 9.43 -1.64
C ILE A 97 6.03 9.53 -0.72
N LEU A 98 5.82 8.56 0.18
CA LEU A 98 4.73 8.63 1.15
C LEU A 98 4.89 9.80 2.13
N ILE A 99 6.13 10.12 2.51
CA ILE A 99 6.47 11.31 3.31
C ILE A 99 6.19 12.58 2.51
N GLU A 100 6.71 12.67 1.28
CA GLU A 100 6.52 13.82 0.39
C GLU A 100 5.03 14.14 0.17
N LYS A 101 4.19 13.11 -0.01
CA LYS A 101 2.74 13.26 -0.21
C LYS A 101 1.93 13.38 1.09
N GLY A 102 2.61 13.46 2.24
CA GLY A 102 2.01 13.61 3.56
C GLY A 102 1.09 12.46 3.96
N ILE A 103 1.38 11.25 3.47
CA ILE A 103 0.66 10.03 3.80
C ILE A 103 1.21 9.44 5.09
N VAL A 104 2.53 9.42 5.22
CA VAL A 104 3.23 9.00 6.45
C VAL A 104 3.46 10.22 7.34
N LYS A 105 3.45 9.99 8.66
CA LYS A 105 3.78 11.01 9.66
C LYS A 105 5.28 11.32 9.60
N ALA A 106 5.60 12.61 9.50
CA ALA A 106 6.96 13.15 9.53
C ALA A 106 6.92 14.53 10.19
N ASP A 107 8.06 15.20 10.40
CA ASP A 107 8.13 16.49 11.11
C ASP A 107 7.13 17.54 10.59
N ASN A 108 6.95 17.59 9.27
CA ASN A 108 6.05 18.54 8.61
C ASN A 108 4.69 17.95 8.19
N SER A 109 4.37 16.72 8.61
CA SER A 109 3.15 16.01 8.20
C SER A 109 2.54 15.22 9.36
N LYS A 110 1.26 15.46 9.63
CA LYS A 110 0.50 14.64 10.59
C LYS A 110 0.31 13.19 10.14
N GLY A 111 0.53 12.89 8.85
CA GLY A 111 0.23 11.61 8.24
C GLY A 111 -1.28 11.38 8.04
N LYS A 112 -1.62 10.25 7.44
CA LYS A 112 -2.99 9.80 7.15
C LYS A 112 -3.18 8.39 7.68
N MET A 113 -4.36 8.11 8.21
CA MET A 113 -4.74 6.74 8.61
C MET A 113 -5.30 5.92 7.46
N ALA A 114 -5.67 6.57 6.36
CA ALA A 114 -6.20 5.94 5.16
C ALA A 114 -6.09 6.88 3.96
N PHE A 115 -6.07 6.32 2.76
CA PHE A 115 -6.11 7.09 1.52
C PHE A 115 -6.73 6.28 0.38
N ARG A 116 -6.82 6.92 -0.79
CA ARG A 116 -7.27 6.28 -2.03
C ARG A 116 -6.14 6.17 -3.02
N VAL A 117 -6.08 5.04 -3.70
CA VAL A 117 -5.23 4.82 -4.87
C VAL A 117 -6.08 4.77 -6.14
N TYR A 118 -5.54 5.33 -7.22
CA TYR A 118 -6.22 5.48 -8.51
C TYR A 118 -5.36 4.84 -9.60
N PRO A 119 -5.54 3.54 -9.91
CA PRO A 119 -4.77 2.89 -10.98
C PRO A 119 -5.11 3.49 -12.35
N PRO A 120 -4.28 3.27 -13.38
CA PRO A 120 -4.40 3.94 -14.68
C PRO A 120 -5.75 3.75 -15.37
N TRP A 121 -6.48 2.68 -15.06
CA TRP A 121 -7.80 2.38 -15.61
C TRP A 121 -8.94 3.21 -15.02
N ILE A 122 -8.75 3.86 -13.87
CA ILE A 122 -9.78 4.75 -13.31
C ILE A 122 -9.79 6.08 -14.07
N LYS A 123 -10.94 6.44 -14.64
CA LYS A 123 -11.17 7.67 -15.41
C LYS A 123 -12.18 8.59 -14.70
N ASP A 124 -12.44 9.76 -15.30
CA ASP A 124 -13.45 10.74 -14.84
C ASP A 124 -13.27 11.20 -13.39
N LEU A 125 -12.02 11.38 -13.00
CA LEU A 125 -11.64 11.83 -11.67
C LEU A 125 -11.83 13.34 -11.50
N ASN A 126 -12.21 13.74 -10.28
CA ASN A 126 -12.17 15.15 -9.90
C ASN A 126 -10.72 15.68 -9.79
N LYS A 127 -10.54 17.00 -9.74
CA LYS A 127 -9.21 17.65 -9.74
C LYS A 127 -8.24 17.06 -8.71
N THR A 128 -8.69 16.83 -7.48
CA THR A 128 -7.85 16.29 -6.40
C THR A 128 -7.45 14.83 -6.64
N ALA A 129 -8.39 14.01 -7.12
CA ALA A 129 -8.13 12.63 -7.45
C ALA A 129 -7.23 12.50 -8.69
N THR A 130 -7.40 13.35 -9.71
CA THR A 130 -6.53 13.41 -10.89
C THR A 130 -5.10 13.77 -10.51
N ALA A 131 -4.92 14.77 -9.63
CA ALA A 131 -3.60 15.12 -9.11
C ALA A 131 -2.95 13.97 -8.31
N SER A 132 -3.77 13.21 -7.56
CA SER A 132 -3.30 12.03 -6.84
C SER A 132 -2.92 10.89 -7.79
N GLN A 133 -3.76 10.60 -8.78
CA GLN A 133 -3.52 9.59 -9.79
C GLN A 133 -2.19 9.84 -10.51
N LYS A 134 -1.91 11.08 -10.91
CA LYS A 134 -0.70 11.43 -11.66
C LYS A 134 0.57 10.88 -11.02
N TRP A 135 0.83 11.22 -9.75
CA TRP A 135 2.02 10.72 -9.07
C TRP A 135 1.89 9.24 -8.70
N GLN A 136 0.68 8.75 -8.38
CA GLN A 136 0.49 7.34 -8.04
C GLN A 136 0.84 6.42 -9.21
N THR A 137 0.48 6.80 -10.44
CA THR A 137 0.73 6.00 -11.64
C THR A 137 2.21 5.87 -12.00
N GLU A 138 3.06 6.77 -11.50
CA GLU A 138 4.53 6.65 -11.61
C GLU A 138 5.06 5.47 -10.78
N HIS A 139 4.26 4.95 -9.84
CA HIS A 139 4.58 3.83 -8.96
C HIS A 139 3.65 2.62 -9.17
N PHE A 140 2.90 2.60 -10.28
CA PHE A 140 1.97 1.52 -10.59
C PHE A 140 2.62 0.49 -11.51
N TYR A 141 2.42 -0.78 -11.18
CA TYR A 141 2.91 -1.93 -11.93
C TYR A 141 1.78 -2.94 -12.10
N LYS A 142 1.78 -3.71 -13.20
CA LYS A 142 0.90 -4.89 -13.23
C LYS A 142 1.36 -5.89 -12.17
N MET A 143 0.45 -6.78 -11.79
CA MET A 143 0.69 -7.74 -10.72
C MET A 143 1.97 -8.55 -10.97
N GLY A 144 2.94 -8.49 -10.06
CA GLY A 144 4.21 -9.22 -10.15
C GLY A 144 5.24 -8.67 -11.15
N GLU A 145 4.96 -7.55 -11.82
CA GLU A 145 5.94 -6.92 -12.73
C GLU A 145 7.03 -6.15 -11.98
N TYR A 146 6.74 -5.58 -10.80
CA TYR A 146 7.76 -4.92 -9.99
C TYR A 146 8.82 -5.94 -9.56
N LYS A 147 10.08 -5.66 -9.92
CA LYS A 147 11.22 -6.48 -9.52
C LYS A 147 11.85 -5.85 -8.28
N PHE A 148 11.66 -6.50 -7.15
CA PHE A 148 12.47 -6.27 -5.96
C PHE A 148 13.88 -6.79 -6.27
N ASN A 149 14.70 -5.93 -6.90
CA ASN A 149 16.06 -6.23 -7.32
C ASN A 149 16.94 -6.34 -6.07
N MET A 150 17.28 -7.58 -5.71
CA MET A 150 18.31 -7.93 -4.75
C MET A 150 19.69 -7.85 -5.41
#